data_AF-A0A381FCA5-F1
#
_entry.id   AF-A0A381FCA5-F1
#
_cell.length_a   1.000
_cell.length_b   1.000
_cell.length_c   1.000
_cell.angle_alpha   90.00
_cell.angle_beta   90.00
_cell.angle_gamma   90.00
#
_symmetry.space_group_name_H-M   'P 1'
#
loop_
_entity.id
_entity.type
_entity.pdbx_description
1 polymer ?
#
loop_
_entity_poly.entity_id
_entity_poly.type
_entity_poly.pdbx_seq_one_letter_code
_entity_poly.pdbx_strand_id
1 'polypeptide(L)'
;MASGFFAILDDIAALMDDVAVTSKIATQKTAGILGDDLAVNAEKATGFLSSREIPVLMKIMKGSFVNKLIIVPFVFLLEWLYSPAIKIILIIGGFYLAYEGVEKIVEFLFHRDKKGHEVIEEAQEVEQDGEAVEKAKVKSAVTTDFILSLEIVIIALAAAKDGYIALKSQFNPFLVEIVTVSVVSIIATVGVYGIVALIVRMDDAGFKLIKKSNDKGFFGKLGHLLVKALPFVIKALGIIGTIALILVAGGIFDHNIDYLHHSLPTWHETLKQVLFGIVGGLIALFLITGGKKIYALATKK
;
A
#
# COMPACT_ATOMS: atom_id res chain seq x y z
N MET A 1 46.98 19.13 -5.90
CA MET A 1 46.29 18.62 -4.70
C MET A 1 44.83 19.09 -4.62
N ALA A 2 44.45 20.29 -5.11
CA ALA A 2 43.06 20.74 -5.12
C ALA A 2 42.17 20.09 -6.21
N SER A 3 42.73 19.63 -7.35
CA SER A 3 41.93 19.08 -8.45
C SER A 3 41.24 17.75 -8.13
N GLY A 4 41.81 16.93 -7.24
CA GLY A 4 41.20 15.65 -6.86
C GLY A 4 39.94 15.80 -6.02
N PHE A 5 39.84 16.84 -5.19
CA PHE A 5 38.65 17.11 -4.39
C PHE A 5 37.48 17.60 -5.25
N PHE A 6 37.75 18.52 -6.19
CA PHE A 6 36.72 19.00 -7.12
C PHE A 6 36.26 17.92 -8.10
N ALA A 7 37.15 17.02 -8.54
CA ALA A 7 36.76 15.89 -9.37
C ALA A 7 35.78 14.94 -8.66
N ILE A 8 36.02 14.63 -7.37
CA ILE A 8 35.09 13.80 -6.58
C ILE A 8 33.72 14.48 -6.42
N LEU A 9 33.69 15.81 -6.23
CA LEU A 9 32.43 16.54 -6.15
C LEU A 9 31.67 16.54 -7.48
N ASP A 10 32.38 16.65 -8.60
CA ASP A 10 31.80 16.59 -9.95
C ASP A 10 31.24 15.19 -10.25
N ASP A 11 31.96 14.14 -9.86
CA ASP A 11 31.50 12.75 -9.94
C ASP A 11 30.24 12.53 -9.07
N ILE A 12 30.21 13.08 -7.85
CA ILE A 12 29.01 13.02 -7.01
C ILE A 12 27.85 13.78 -7.66
N ALA A 13 28.11 14.95 -8.23
CA ALA A 13 27.07 15.76 -8.88
C ALA A 13 26.46 15.02 -10.08
N ALA A 14 27.29 14.45 -10.95
CA ALA A 14 26.84 13.69 -12.10
C ALA A 14 26.08 12.40 -11.68
N LEU A 15 26.54 11.72 -10.62
CA LEU A 15 25.80 10.60 -10.05
C LEU A 15 24.42 11.02 -9.51
N MET A 16 24.34 12.17 -8.84
CA MET A 16 23.08 12.71 -8.32
C MET A 16 22.13 13.13 -9.44
N ASP A 17 22.62 13.62 -10.57
CA ASP A 17 21.80 13.91 -11.75
C ASP A 17 21.18 12.63 -12.33
N ASP A 18 21.97 11.57 -12.49
CA ASP A 18 21.47 10.27 -12.95
C ASP A 18 20.41 9.70 -11.99
N VAL A 19 20.70 9.75 -10.68
CA VAL A 19 19.76 9.34 -9.62
C VAL A 19 18.48 10.19 -9.66
N ALA A 20 18.58 11.50 -9.89
CA ALA A 20 17.41 12.37 -9.92
C ALA A 20 16.49 12.04 -11.11
N VAL A 21 17.07 11.82 -12.30
CA VAL A 21 16.30 11.46 -13.50
C VAL A 21 15.65 10.09 -13.34
N THR A 22 16.42 9.09 -12.93
CA THR A 22 15.93 7.72 -12.74
C THR A 22 14.90 7.64 -11.62
N SER A 23 15.10 8.33 -10.51
CA SER A 23 14.11 8.42 -9.41
C SER A 23 12.82 9.09 -9.85
N LYS A 24 12.90 10.12 -10.69
CA LYS A 24 11.70 10.76 -11.27
C LYS A 24 10.91 9.79 -12.12
N ILE A 25 11.57 9.08 -13.04
CA ILE A 25 10.91 8.10 -13.92
C ILE A 25 10.33 6.94 -13.09
N ALA A 26 11.10 6.43 -12.13
CA ALA A 26 10.65 5.38 -11.22
C ALA A 26 9.42 5.81 -10.42
N THR A 27 9.45 7.01 -9.83
CA THR A 27 8.30 7.58 -9.09
C THR A 27 7.08 7.72 -10.00
N GLN A 28 7.26 8.15 -11.25
CA GLN A 28 6.17 8.25 -12.23
C GLN A 28 5.58 6.88 -12.59
N LYS A 29 6.43 5.87 -12.84
CA LYS A 29 5.99 4.49 -13.10
C LYS A 29 5.29 3.87 -11.88
N THR A 30 5.68 4.24 -10.67
CA THR A 30 5.02 3.79 -9.44
C THR A 30 3.81 4.64 -9.04
N ALA A 31 3.46 5.72 -9.75
CA ALA A 31 2.44 6.66 -9.28
C ALA A 31 1.05 6.02 -9.13
N GLY A 32 0.67 5.10 -10.02
CA GLY A 32 -0.58 4.34 -9.92
C GLY A 32 -0.62 3.48 -8.65
N ILE A 33 0.41 2.66 -8.46
CA ILE A 33 0.51 1.78 -7.29
C ILE A 33 0.66 2.55 -5.97
N LEU A 34 1.27 3.74 -5.98
CA LEU A 34 1.33 4.63 -4.82
C LEU A 34 -0.05 5.21 -4.46
N GLY A 35 -0.89 5.46 -5.47
CA GLY A 35 -2.28 5.85 -5.25
C GLY A 35 -3.08 4.73 -4.59
N ASP A 36 -2.88 3.49 -5.05
CA ASP A 36 -3.48 2.31 -4.44
C ASP A 36 -2.98 2.07 -3.02
N ASP A 37 -1.66 2.18 -2.78
CA ASP A 37 -1.04 2.08 -1.45
C ASP A 37 -1.61 3.13 -0.49
N LEU A 38 -1.85 4.35 -0.97
CA LEU A 38 -2.53 5.38 -0.20
C LEU A 38 -3.96 5.01 0.13
N ALA A 39 -4.75 4.52 -0.82
CA ALA A 39 -6.13 4.12 -0.58
C ALA A 39 -6.22 2.99 0.45
N VAL A 40 -5.38 1.96 0.31
CA VAL A 40 -5.35 0.82 1.21
C VAL A 40 -4.87 1.23 2.61
N ASN A 41 -3.81 2.02 2.71
CA ASN A 41 -3.31 2.49 4.02
C ASN A 41 -4.28 3.46 4.69
N ALA A 42 -4.97 4.31 3.92
CA ALA A 42 -6.02 5.17 4.42
C ALA A 42 -7.20 4.37 4.96
N GLU A 43 -7.66 3.34 4.24
CA GLU A 43 -8.67 2.40 4.72
C GLU A 43 -8.22 1.73 6.03
N LYS A 44 -7.01 1.15 6.05
CA LYS A 44 -6.49 0.44 7.21
C LYS A 44 -6.35 1.34 8.43
N ALA A 45 -6.03 2.62 8.24
CA ALA A 45 -5.89 3.60 9.32
C ALA A 45 -7.23 4.14 9.86
N THR A 46 -8.32 4.06 9.07
CA THR A 46 -9.61 4.73 9.37
C THR A 46 -10.67 3.83 10.01
N GLY A 47 -10.26 2.69 10.60
CA GLY A 47 -11.13 1.73 11.30
C GLY A 47 -10.81 1.53 12.79
N PHE A 48 -10.09 2.48 13.40
CA PHE A 48 -9.76 2.49 14.82
C PHE A 48 -10.65 3.50 15.57
N LEU A 49 -10.79 3.34 16.90
CA LEU A 49 -11.46 4.36 17.71
C LEU A 49 -10.82 5.73 17.42
N SER A 50 -11.63 6.75 17.17
CA SER A 50 -11.22 8.08 16.66
C SER A 50 -10.10 8.76 17.46
N SER A 51 -9.91 8.41 18.74
CA SER A 51 -8.81 8.92 19.58
C SER A 51 -7.45 8.24 19.36
N ARG A 52 -7.40 7.11 18.63
CA ARG A 52 -6.20 6.27 18.45
C ARG A 52 -5.68 6.18 17.02
N GLU A 53 -6.31 6.86 16.06
CA GLU A 53 -5.94 6.78 14.64
C GLU A 53 -4.50 7.25 14.38
N ILE A 54 -4.05 8.36 14.99
CA ILE A 54 -2.69 8.90 14.80
C ILE A 54 -1.59 8.02 15.44
N PRO A 55 -1.71 7.58 16.71
CA PRO A 55 -0.74 6.65 17.30
C PRO A 55 -0.63 5.34 16.51
N VAL A 56 -1.75 4.83 16.01
CA VAL A 56 -1.77 3.60 15.20
C VAL A 56 -1.12 3.83 13.84
N LEU A 57 -1.43 4.94 13.15
CA LEU A 57 -0.79 5.31 11.90
C LEU A 57 0.74 5.40 12.07
N MET A 58 1.22 5.94 13.19
CA MET A 58 2.66 5.97 13.49
C MET A 58 3.26 4.57 13.69
N LYS A 59 2.52 3.62 14.28
CA LYS A 59 2.96 2.22 14.39
C LYS A 59 3.06 1.57 13.01
N ILE A 60 2.05 1.77 12.15
CA ILE A 60 2.03 1.24 10.78
C ILE A 60 3.16 1.87 9.97
N MET A 61 3.34 3.19 10.02
CA MET A 61 4.42 3.91 9.33
C MET A 61 5.80 3.41 9.75
N LYS A 62 6.03 3.19 11.05
CA LYS A 62 7.30 2.61 11.55
C LYS A 62 7.49 1.19 11.04
N GLY A 63 6.44 0.36 11.04
CA GLY A 63 6.49 -0.98 10.48
C GLY A 63 6.80 -0.98 8.99
N SER A 64 6.14 -0.12 8.21
CA SER A 64 6.35 0.09 6.78
C SER A 64 7.78 0.55 6.45
N PHE A 65 8.32 1.47 7.24
CA PHE A 65 9.70 1.91 7.07
C PHE A 65 10.70 0.76 7.29
N VAL A 66 10.50 -0.05 8.33
CA VAL A 66 11.31 -1.25 8.58
C VAL A 66 11.13 -2.27 7.46
N ASN A 67 9.91 -2.49 6.97
CA ASN A 67 9.64 -3.36 5.83
C ASN A 67 10.49 -2.94 4.62
N LYS A 68 10.45 -1.67 4.23
CA LYS A 68 11.21 -1.16 3.08
C LYS A 68 12.72 -1.27 3.29
N LEU A 69 13.20 -1.02 4.50
CA LEU A 69 14.62 -1.20 4.85
C LEU A 69 15.09 -2.66 4.69
N ILE A 70 14.18 -3.63 4.88
CA ILE A 70 14.46 -5.07 4.68
C ILE A 70 14.25 -5.47 3.22
N ILE A 71 13.17 -5.00 2.59
CA ILE A 71 12.77 -5.36 1.22
C ILE A 71 13.84 -4.94 0.23
N VAL A 72 14.35 -3.70 0.30
CA VAL A 72 15.32 -3.20 -0.67
C VAL A 72 16.56 -4.11 -0.77
N PRO A 73 17.32 -4.38 0.31
CA PRO A 73 18.48 -5.27 0.21
C PRO A 73 18.09 -6.72 -0.11
N PHE A 74 16.92 -7.18 0.35
CA PHE A 74 16.43 -8.51 0.04
C PHE A 74 16.12 -8.70 -1.45
N VAL A 75 15.53 -7.70 -2.10
CA VAL A 75 15.23 -7.73 -3.54
C VAL A 75 16.52 -7.74 -4.35
N PHE A 76 17.52 -6.91 -4.00
CA PHE A 76 18.83 -6.95 -4.66
C PHE A 76 19.55 -8.29 -4.47
N LEU A 77 19.45 -8.88 -3.27
CA LEU A 77 20.03 -10.20 -2.99
C LEU A 77 19.32 -11.31 -3.78
N LEU A 78 17.99 -11.29 -3.83
CA LEU A 78 17.21 -12.24 -4.60
C LEU A 78 17.45 -12.09 -6.10
N GLU A 79 17.56 -10.86 -6.60
CA GLU A 79 17.85 -10.61 -8.01
C GLU A 79 19.21 -11.22 -8.40
N TRP A 80 20.20 -11.08 -7.52
CA TRP A 80 21.52 -11.70 -7.72
C TRP A 80 21.49 -13.23 -7.62
N LEU A 81 20.67 -13.80 -6.73
CA LEU A 81 20.61 -15.24 -6.50
C LEU A 81 19.71 -15.98 -7.52
N TYR A 82 18.48 -15.51 -7.69
CA TYR A 82 17.45 -16.09 -8.56
C TYR A 82 16.30 -15.09 -8.80
N SER A 83 16.43 -14.27 -9.84
CA SER A 83 15.43 -13.26 -10.24
C SER A 83 13.96 -13.77 -10.33
N PRO A 84 13.66 -14.97 -10.87
CA PRO A 84 12.28 -15.46 -10.92
C PRO A 84 11.61 -15.67 -9.55
N ALA A 85 12.37 -15.78 -8.45
CA ALA A 85 11.80 -15.85 -7.10
C ALA A 85 10.95 -14.61 -6.77
N ILE A 86 11.37 -13.44 -7.25
CA ILE A 86 10.69 -12.16 -7.01
C ILE A 86 9.26 -12.22 -7.56
N LYS A 87 9.09 -12.70 -8.79
CA LYS A 87 7.78 -12.88 -9.43
C LYS A 87 6.90 -13.84 -8.63
N ILE A 88 7.45 -14.96 -8.18
CA ILE A 88 6.71 -15.96 -7.39
C ILE A 88 6.23 -15.36 -6.06
N ILE A 89 7.09 -14.64 -5.34
CA ILE A 89 6.76 -13.98 -4.08
C ILE A 89 5.63 -12.95 -4.29
N LEU A 90 5.73 -12.14 -5.36
CA LEU A 90 4.69 -11.19 -5.72
C LEU A 90 3.36 -11.89 -6.01
N ILE A 91 3.34 -12.94 -6.83
CA ILE A 91 2.11 -13.66 -7.17
C ILE A 91 1.44 -14.24 -5.91
N ILE A 92 2.22 -14.81 -4.99
CA ILE A 92 1.71 -15.30 -3.70
C ILE A 92 1.11 -14.15 -2.88
N GLY A 93 1.81 -13.00 -2.82
CA GLY A 93 1.28 -11.79 -2.20
C GLY A 93 0.00 -11.28 -2.88
N GLY A 94 -0.08 -11.34 -4.20
CA GLY A 94 -1.26 -10.99 -5.00
C GLY A 94 -2.46 -11.86 -4.63
N PHE A 95 -2.27 -13.16 -4.44
CA PHE A 95 -3.36 -14.04 -3.95
C PHE A 95 -3.83 -13.67 -2.54
N TYR A 96 -2.92 -13.26 -1.64
CA TYR A 96 -3.30 -12.77 -0.32
C TYR A 96 -4.13 -11.48 -0.41
N LEU A 97 -3.71 -10.51 -1.22
CA LEU A 97 -4.44 -9.26 -1.43
C LEU A 97 -5.81 -9.49 -2.08
N ALA A 98 -5.85 -10.36 -3.09
CA ALA A 98 -7.07 -10.74 -3.78
C ALA A 98 -8.07 -11.43 -2.83
N TYR A 99 -7.57 -12.32 -1.96
CA TYR A 99 -8.36 -12.94 -0.91
C TYR A 99 -8.97 -11.87 0.01
N GLU A 100 -8.15 -10.97 0.54
CA GLU A 100 -8.61 -9.94 1.47
C GLU A 100 -9.64 -9.00 0.81
N GLY A 101 -9.41 -8.60 -0.45
CA GLY A 101 -10.34 -7.77 -1.21
C GLY A 101 -11.68 -8.48 -1.46
N VAL A 102 -11.66 -9.74 -1.88
CA VAL A 102 -12.88 -10.52 -2.14
C VAL A 102 -13.63 -10.83 -0.85
N GLU A 103 -12.93 -11.15 0.24
CA GLU A 103 -13.53 -11.38 1.55
C GLU A 103 -14.35 -10.15 1.99
N LYS A 104 -13.79 -8.94 1.88
CA LYS A 104 -14.51 -7.69 2.16
C LYS A 104 -15.72 -7.46 1.26
N ILE A 105 -15.60 -7.76 -0.04
CA ILE A 105 -16.73 -7.65 -0.98
C ILE A 105 -17.86 -8.61 -0.58
N VAL A 106 -17.51 -9.86 -0.24
CA VAL A 106 -18.46 -10.87 0.22
C VAL A 106 -19.11 -10.43 1.53
N GLU A 107 -18.34 -9.97 2.51
CA GLU A 107 -18.88 -9.44 3.77
C GLU A 107 -19.88 -8.30 3.52
N PHE A 108 -19.52 -7.33 2.67
CA PHE A 108 -20.37 -6.21 2.33
C PHE A 108 -21.69 -6.63 1.64
N LEU A 109 -21.64 -7.64 0.77
CA LEU A 109 -22.82 -8.13 0.03
C LEU A 109 -23.73 -9.03 0.89
N PHE A 110 -23.17 -9.85 1.77
CA PHE A 110 -23.90 -10.88 2.50
C PHE A 110 -24.24 -10.51 3.96
N HIS A 111 -23.56 -9.55 4.60
CA HIS A 111 -23.83 -9.13 5.99
C HIS A 111 -24.65 -7.83 6.10
N ARG A 112 -25.33 -7.42 5.03
CA ARG A 112 -26.14 -6.19 4.99
C ARG A 112 -27.41 -6.24 5.87
N ASP A 113 -27.71 -7.38 6.50
CA ASP A 113 -28.95 -7.66 7.27
C ASP A 113 -28.82 -7.70 8.80
N LYS A 114 -27.65 -7.41 9.40
CA LYS A 114 -27.58 -7.29 10.88
C LYS A 114 -28.22 -5.98 11.36
N LYS A 115 -29.54 -6.03 11.63
CA LYS A 115 -30.30 -4.96 12.29
C LYS A 115 -29.74 -4.69 13.69
N GLY A 116 -29.15 -3.52 13.89
CA GLY A 116 -29.30 -2.60 15.04
C GLY A 116 -29.19 -3.05 16.50
N HIS A 117 -29.08 -4.34 16.83
CA HIS A 117 -29.05 -4.84 18.22
C HIS A 117 -27.82 -5.71 18.54
N GLU A 118 -27.20 -6.36 17.56
CA GLU A 118 -25.95 -7.13 17.79
C GLU A 118 -24.68 -6.25 17.85
N VAL A 119 -24.75 -5.01 17.35
CA VAL A 119 -23.62 -4.06 17.37
C VAL A 119 -23.28 -3.60 18.80
N ILE A 120 -24.21 -3.74 19.75
CA ILE A 120 -24.01 -3.34 21.15
C ILE A 120 -23.38 -4.48 21.96
N GLU A 121 -23.65 -5.74 21.64
CA GLU A 121 -23.04 -6.90 22.30
C GLU A 121 -21.61 -7.17 21.79
N GLU A 122 -21.35 -7.02 20.48
CA GLU A 122 -19.98 -7.09 19.92
C GLU A 122 -19.11 -5.90 20.39
N ALA A 123 -19.70 -4.73 20.67
CA ALA A 123 -18.97 -3.59 21.25
C ALA A 123 -18.59 -3.79 22.73
N GLN A 124 -19.35 -4.62 23.47
CA GLN A 124 -19.08 -4.91 24.89
C GLN A 124 -18.07 -6.06 25.09
N GLU A 125 -17.94 -7.00 24.16
CA GLU A 125 -16.86 -8.01 24.20
C GLU A 125 -15.49 -7.43 23.81
N VAL A 126 -15.44 -6.34 23.02
CA VAL A 126 -14.21 -5.69 22.55
C VAL A 126 -13.49 -4.88 23.66
N GLU A 127 -14.18 -4.51 24.74
CA GLU A 127 -13.57 -3.72 25.83
C GLU A 127 -12.54 -4.49 26.67
N GLN A 128 -12.57 -5.83 26.66
CA GLN A 128 -11.62 -6.65 27.46
C GLN A 128 -10.32 -7.00 26.72
N ASP A 129 -10.20 -6.79 25.41
CA ASP A 129 -8.98 -7.12 24.64
C ASP A 129 -8.63 -6.12 23.51
N GLY A 130 -8.97 -4.85 23.69
CA GLY A 130 -8.76 -3.80 22.68
C GLY A 130 -7.30 -3.64 22.21
N GLU A 131 -6.32 -4.02 23.02
CA GLU A 131 -4.90 -3.97 22.63
C GLU A 131 -4.51 -5.13 21.69
N ALA A 132 -5.01 -6.35 21.89
CA ALA A 132 -4.70 -7.46 20.98
C ALA A 132 -5.37 -7.26 19.62
N VAL A 133 -6.60 -6.76 19.60
CA VAL A 133 -7.31 -6.39 18.37
C VAL A 133 -6.57 -5.28 17.63
N GLU A 134 -6.09 -4.25 18.33
CA GLU A 134 -5.28 -3.18 17.73
C GLU A 134 -3.98 -3.73 17.13
N LYS A 135 -3.25 -4.58 17.88
CA LYS A 135 -2.01 -5.22 17.40
C LYS A 135 -2.26 -6.11 16.17
N ALA A 136 -3.35 -6.87 16.16
CA ALA A 136 -3.71 -7.71 15.02
C ALA A 136 -4.00 -6.88 13.77
N LYS A 137 -4.76 -5.79 13.91
CA LYS A 137 -5.04 -4.85 12.80
C LYS A 137 -3.76 -4.15 12.30
N VAL A 138 -2.88 -3.71 13.20
CA VAL A 138 -1.59 -3.12 12.82
C VAL A 138 -0.74 -4.14 12.06
N LYS A 139 -0.67 -5.38 12.54
CA LYS A 139 0.09 -6.45 11.87
C LYS A 139 -0.46 -6.76 10.48
N SER A 140 -1.78 -6.83 10.33
CA SER A 140 -2.43 -6.97 9.02
C SER A 140 -2.07 -5.81 8.10
N ALA A 141 -2.21 -4.56 8.55
CA ALA A 141 -1.85 -3.37 7.75
C ALA A 141 -0.38 -3.39 7.31
N VAL A 142 0.54 -3.74 8.21
CA VAL A 142 1.98 -3.86 7.91
C VAL A 142 2.26 -5.00 6.92
N THR A 143 1.46 -6.08 6.93
CA THR A 143 1.60 -7.20 5.98
C THR A 143 1.11 -6.79 4.59
N THR A 144 -0.02 -6.08 4.51
CA THR A 144 -0.53 -5.52 3.25
C THR A 144 0.46 -4.52 2.65
N ASP A 145 0.99 -3.60 3.46
CA ASP A 145 2.03 -2.64 3.07
C ASP A 145 3.33 -3.34 2.62
N PHE A 146 3.70 -4.46 3.24
CA PHE A 146 4.87 -5.24 2.79
C PHE A 146 4.71 -5.73 1.34
N ILE A 147 3.52 -6.23 0.98
CA ILE A 147 3.23 -6.71 -0.38
C ILE A 147 3.23 -5.54 -1.37
N LEU A 148 2.55 -4.44 -1.04
CA LEU A 148 2.53 -3.21 -1.86
C LEU A 148 3.94 -2.63 -2.02
N SER A 149 4.73 -2.62 -0.96
CA SER A 149 6.11 -2.13 -0.96
C SER A 149 7.02 -2.98 -1.83
N LEU A 150 6.83 -4.31 -1.86
CA LEU A 150 7.57 -5.19 -2.76
C LEU A 150 7.31 -4.79 -4.22
N GLU A 151 6.05 -4.59 -4.60
CA GLU A 151 5.69 -4.19 -5.96
C GLU A 151 6.28 -2.84 -6.35
N ILE A 152 6.15 -1.83 -5.47
CA ILE A 152 6.78 -0.50 -5.67
C ILE A 152 8.29 -0.64 -5.88
N VAL A 153 8.98 -1.41 -5.04
CA VAL A 153 10.43 -1.60 -5.11
C VAL A 153 10.84 -2.28 -6.42
N ILE A 154 10.06 -3.25 -6.90
CA ILE A 154 10.36 -3.98 -8.14
C ILE A 154 10.12 -3.11 -9.37
N ILE A 155 9.02 -2.35 -9.41
CA ILE A 155 8.77 -1.38 -10.48
C ILE A 155 9.85 -0.31 -10.48
N ALA A 156 10.25 0.18 -9.30
CA ALA A 156 11.33 1.16 -9.17
C ALA A 156 12.68 0.60 -9.62
N LEU A 157 12.98 -0.66 -9.29
CA LEU A 157 14.20 -1.34 -9.73
C LEU A 157 14.23 -1.50 -11.26
N ALA A 158 13.13 -1.95 -11.86
CA ALA A 158 13.01 -2.05 -13.31
C ALA A 158 13.17 -0.69 -13.99
N ALA A 159 12.54 0.36 -13.45
CA ALA A 159 12.68 1.72 -13.94
C ALA A 159 14.11 2.27 -13.81
N ALA A 160 14.81 1.95 -12.71
CA ALA A 160 16.20 2.35 -12.49
C ALA A 160 17.14 1.66 -13.49
N LYS A 161 16.92 0.37 -13.77
CA LYS A 161 17.65 -0.38 -14.80
C LYS A 161 17.44 0.19 -16.20
N ASP A 162 16.18 0.42 -16.58
CA ASP A 162 15.82 1.04 -17.86
C ASP A 162 16.46 2.42 -18.02
N GLY A 163 16.36 3.25 -16.96
CA GLY A 163 16.87 4.60 -16.95
C GLY A 163 18.40 4.66 -17.01
N TYR A 164 19.10 3.76 -16.31
CA TYR A 164 20.56 3.62 -16.40
C TYR A 164 21.01 3.35 -17.84
N ILE A 165 20.35 2.40 -18.52
CA ILE A 165 20.63 2.07 -19.93
C ILE A 165 20.38 3.28 -20.83
N ALA A 166 19.28 4.00 -20.60
CA ALA A 166 18.90 5.16 -21.40
C ALA A 166 19.86 6.35 -21.22
N LEU A 167 20.34 6.60 -20.01
CA LEU A 167 21.25 7.69 -19.67
C LEU A 167 22.70 7.42 -20.10
N LYS A 168 23.04 6.18 -20.48
CA LYS A 168 24.43 5.73 -20.71
C LYS A 168 25.35 6.15 -19.57
N SER A 169 24.85 6.00 -18.35
CA SER A 169 25.53 6.46 -17.15
C SER A 169 26.92 5.83 -17.06
N GLN A 170 27.92 6.65 -16.73
CA GLN A 170 29.31 6.23 -16.57
C GLN A 170 29.59 5.60 -15.20
N PHE A 171 28.62 5.66 -14.29
CA PHE A 171 28.72 5.13 -12.94
C PHE A 171 28.41 3.63 -12.88
N ASN A 172 28.74 3.02 -11.73
CA ASN A 172 28.40 1.63 -11.49
C ASN A 172 26.87 1.46 -11.48
N PRO A 173 26.30 0.57 -12.31
CA PRO A 173 24.85 0.38 -12.44
C PRO A 173 24.19 0.09 -11.10
N PHE A 174 24.85 -0.71 -10.26
CA PHE A 174 24.35 -1.14 -8.97
C PHE A 174 24.17 0.03 -7.99
N LEU A 175 25.05 1.03 -8.06
CA LEU A 175 24.97 2.20 -7.18
C LEU A 175 23.78 3.09 -7.56
N VAL A 176 23.61 3.37 -8.86
CA VAL A 176 22.45 4.14 -9.36
C VAL A 176 21.14 3.42 -9.02
N GLU A 177 21.08 2.10 -9.21
CA GLU A 177 19.91 1.29 -8.87
C GLU A 177 19.57 1.36 -7.37
N ILE A 178 20.54 1.12 -6.49
CA ILE A 178 20.32 1.13 -5.04
C ILE A 178 19.83 2.50 -4.56
N VAL A 179 20.50 3.57 -4.99
CA VAL A 179 20.16 4.92 -4.53
C VAL A 179 18.77 5.31 -5.04
N THR A 180 18.47 5.01 -6.32
CA THR A 180 17.16 5.28 -6.92
C THR A 180 16.03 4.57 -6.19
N VAL A 181 16.15 3.25 -6.00
CA VAL A 181 15.14 2.44 -5.30
C VAL A 181 14.98 2.91 -3.85
N SER A 182 16.07 3.28 -3.19
CA SER A 182 16.03 3.82 -1.82
C SER A 182 15.30 5.16 -1.75
N VAL A 183 15.57 6.08 -2.67
CA VAL A 183 14.90 7.38 -2.78
C VAL A 183 13.40 7.19 -3.00
N VAL A 184 13.01 6.35 -3.96
CA VAL A 184 11.59 6.06 -4.25
C VAL A 184 10.90 5.44 -3.02
N SER A 185 11.55 4.51 -2.33
CA SER A 185 11.00 3.87 -1.12
C SER A 185 10.77 4.89 0.02
N ILE A 186 11.69 5.84 0.21
CA ILE A 186 11.54 6.90 1.20
C ILE A 186 10.42 7.86 0.81
N ILE A 187 10.38 8.30 -0.45
CA ILE A 187 9.32 9.18 -0.97
C ILE A 187 7.95 8.51 -0.83
N ALA A 188 7.84 7.22 -1.17
CA ALA A 188 6.61 6.46 -1.00
C ALA A 188 6.16 6.45 0.46
N THR A 189 7.05 6.14 1.40
CA THR A 189 6.73 6.10 2.83
C THR A 189 6.28 7.47 3.34
N VAL A 190 7.07 8.51 3.10
CA VAL A 190 6.75 9.86 3.61
C VAL A 190 5.52 10.43 2.93
N GLY A 191 5.39 10.23 1.62
CA GLY A 191 4.29 10.74 0.80
C GLY A 191 2.96 10.08 1.14
N VAL A 192 2.90 8.75 1.12
CA VAL A 192 1.67 8.00 1.39
C VAL A 192 1.20 8.24 2.82
N TYR A 193 2.04 7.96 3.83
CA TYR A 193 1.64 8.13 5.23
C TYR A 193 1.46 9.60 5.62
N GLY A 194 2.17 10.53 4.96
CA GLY A 194 1.95 11.95 5.11
C GLY A 194 0.56 12.38 4.65
N ILE A 195 0.12 11.92 3.47
CA ILE A 195 -1.22 12.23 2.97
C ILE A 195 -2.29 11.56 3.83
N VAL A 196 -2.11 10.29 4.21
CA VAL A 196 -3.04 9.60 5.12
C VAL A 196 -3.17 10.35 6.44
N ALA A 197 -2.06 10.81 7.03
CA ALA A 197 -2.07 11.61 8.25
C ALA A 197 -2.84 12.93 8.09
N LEU A 198 -2.75 13.58 6.93
CA LEU A 198 -3.52 14.80 6.64
C LEU A 198 -5.02 14.51 6.56
N ILE A 199 -5.40 13.41 5.92
CA ILE A 199 -6.81 12.99 5.79
C ILE A 199 -7.41 12.70 7.16
N VAL A 200 -6.71 11.92 7.98
CA VAL A 200 -7.15 11.55 9.34
C VAL A 200 -7.26 12.79 10.24
N ARG A 201 -6.37 13.79 10.08
CA ARG A 201 -6.39 15.04 10.86
C ARG A 201 -7.39 16.08 10.37
N MET A 202 -8.23 15.75 9.40
CA MET A 202 -9.22 16.67 8.87
C MET A 202 -10.21 17.13 9.95
N ASP A 203 -10.58 16.26 10.90
CA ASP A 203 -11.49 16.58 12.00
C ASP A 203 -10.85 17.53 13.02
N ASP A 204 -9.65 17.21 13.50
CA ASP A 204 -8.86 18.06 14.39
C ASP A 204 -8.65 19.47 13.81
N ALA A 205 -8.36 19.54 12.50
CA ALA A 205 -8.21 20.79 11.78
C ALA A 205 -9.54 21.54 11.72
N GLY A 206 -10.65 20.84 11.45
CA GLY A 206 -12.00 21.38 11.46
C GLY A 206 -12.37 22.01 12.81
N PHE A 207 -12.19 21.27 13.91
CA PHE A 207 -12.48 21.76 15.26
C PHE A 207 -11.60 22.97 15.64
N LYS A 208 -10.31 22.95 15.28
CA LYS A 208 -9.41 24.10 15.49
C LYS A 208 -9.86 25.34 14.72
N LEU A 209 -10.37 25.18 13.50
CA LEU A 209 -10.91 26.29 12.71
C LEU A 209 -12.18 26.86 13.32
N ILE A 210 -13.11 26.02 13.80
CA ILE A 210 -14.33 26.46 14.50
C ILE A 210 -13.95 27.25 15.75
N LYS A 211 -13.07 26.70 16.60
CA LYS A 211 -12.64 27.35 17.84
C LYS A 211 -11.92 28.68 17.58
N LYS A 212 -11.00 28.72 16.61
CA LYS A 212 -10.22 29.94 16.28
C LYS A 212 -11.08 31.03 15.66
N SER A 213 -12.14 30.67 14.95
CA SER A 213 -13.08 31.62 14.33
C SER A 213 -14.21 32.06 15.26
N ASN A 214 -14.26 31.58 16.52
CA ASN A 214 -15.42 31.74 17.40
C ASN A 214 -16.74 31.34 16.72
N ASP A 215 -16.68 30.30 15.89
CA ASP A 215 -17.80 29.79 15.09
C ASP A 215 -18.43 30.83 14.14
N LYS A 216 -17.64 31.79 13.64
CA LYS A 216 -18.11 32.88 12.78
C LYS A 216 -17.33 32.99 11.48
N GLY A 217 -18.02 33.46 10.43
CA GLY A 217 -17.43 33.74 9.13
C GLY A 217 -17.07 32.50 8.30
N PHE A 218 -16.23 32.68 7.29
CA PHE A 218 -15.84 31.62 6.35
C PHE A 218 -15.11 30.45 7.03
N PHE A 219 -14.21 30.74 7.97
CA PHE A 219 -13.43 29.71 8.67
C PHE A 219 -14.28 28.83 9.59
N GLY A 220 -15.33 29.36 10.22
CA GLY A 220 -16.29 28.56 10.98
C GLY A 220 -17.07 27.60 10.08
N LYS A 221 -17.58 28.09 8.94
CA LYS A 221 -18.26 27.24 7.94
C LYS A 221 -17.35 26.16 7.36
N LEU A 222 -16.10 26.51 7.04
CA LEU A 222 -15.10 25.55 6.58
C LEU A 222 -14.82 24.49 7.64
N GLY A 223 -14.68 24.88 8.91
CA GLY A 223 -14.48 23.93 9.99
C GLY A 223 -15.63 22.94 10.12
N HIS A 224 -16.89 23.41 10.09
CA HIS A 224 -18.07 22.53 10.08
C HIS A 224 -18.13 21.62 8.85
N LEU A 225 -17.69 22.10 7.69
CA LEU A 225 -17.60 21.28 6.48
C LEU A 225 -16.61 20.13 6.65
N LEU A 226 -15.40 20.41 7.19
CA LEU A 226 -14.38 19.38 7.42
C LEU A 226 -14.87 18.28 8.38
N VAL A 227 -15.46 18.67 9.52
CA VAL A 227 -16.02 17.73 10.51
C VAL A 227 -17.15 16.89 9.89
N LYS A 228 -18.05 17.51 9.12
CA LYS A 228 -19.17 16.80 8.46
C LYS A 228 -18.73 15.93 7.29
N ALA A 229 -17.62 16.27 6.64
CA ALA A 229 -17.09 15.51 5.51
C ALA A 229 -16.37 14.23 5.98
N LEU A 230 -15.80 14.21 7.19
CA LEU A 230 -15.02 13.09 7.70
C LEU A 230 -15.75 11.73 7.60
N PRO A 231 -17.01 11.56 8.04
CA PRO A 231 -17.69 10.28 7.95
C PRO A 231 -17.90 9.81 6.50
N PHE A 232 -18.05 10.75 5.56
CA PHE A 232 -18.16 10.43 4.14
C PHE A 232 -16.81 10.01 3.57
N VAL A 233 -15.73 10.72 3.94
CA VAL A 233 -14.36 10.37 3.54
C VAL A 233 -13.99 8.98 4.03
N ILE A 234 -14.23 8.64 5.31
CA ILE A 234 -13.95 7.31 5.87
C ILE A 234 -14.71 6.21 5.11
N LYS A 235 -16.01 6.41 4.83
CA LYS A 235 -16.80 5.45 4.05
C LYS A 235 -16.29 5.28 2.62
N ALA A 236 -15.93 6.39 1.97
CA ALA A 236 -15.37 6.36 0.63
C ALA A 236 -14.03 5.62 0.60
N LEU A 237 -13.15 5.87 1.57
CA LEU A 237 -11.87 5.19 1.70
C LEU A 237 -12.01 3.67 1.88
N GLY A 238 -13.03 3.19 2.61
CA GLY A 238 -13.29 1.75 2.71
C GLY A 238 -13.59 1.10 1.36
N ILE A 239 -14.40 1.76 0.54
CA ILE A 239 -14.74 1.28 -0.81
C ILE A 239 -13.53 1.36 -1.73
N ILE A 240 -12.85 2.52 -1.76
CA ILE A 240 -11.70 2.75 -2.63
C ILE A 240 -10.55 1.80 -2.24
N GLY A 241 -10.29 1.58 -0.95
CA GLY A 241 -9.28 0.64 -0.46
C GLY A 241 -9.58 -0.81 -0.86
N THR A 242 -10.84 -1.23 -0.77
CA THR A 242 -11.24 -2.57 -1.25
C THR A 242 -11.04 -2.72 -2.76
N ILE A 243 -11.39 -1.70 -3.55
CA ILE A 243 -11.16 -1.69 -5.00
C ILE A 243 -9.66 -1.72 -5.31
N ALA A 244 -8.85 -0.95 -4.57
CA ALA A 244 -7.40 -0.91 -4.70
C ALA A 244 -6.77 -2.28 -4.42
N LEU A 245 -7.20 -3.01 -3.37
CA LEU A 245 -6.72 -4.37 -3.11
C LEU A 245 -6.92 -5.32 -4.31
N ILE A 246 -8.07 -5.23 -4.98
CA ILE A 246 -8.40 -6.03 -6.16
C ILE A 246 -7.58 -5.58 -7.37
N LEU A 247 -7.47 -4.27 -7.61
CA LEU A 247 -6.70 -3.71 -8.73
C LEU A 247 -5.23 -4.08 -8.63
N VAL A 248 -4.63 -3.90 -7.45
CA VAL A 248 -3.24 -4.24 -7.17
C VAL A 248 -2.99 -5.73 -7.39
N ALA A 249 -3.81 -6.59 -6.79
CA ALA A 249 -3.67 -8.04 -7.01
C ALA A 249 -3.79 -8.41 -8.49
N GLY A 250 -4.75 -7.80 -9.19
CA GLY A 250 -4.92 -7.92 -10.63
C GLY A 250 -3.70 -7.48 -11.44
N GLY A 251 -3.11 -6.34 -11.10
CA GLY A 251 -1.89 -5.80 -11.70
C GLY A 251 -0.68 -6.71 -11.47
N ILE A 252 -0.54 -7.24 -10.25
CA ILE A 252 0.47 -8.26 -9.93
C ILE A 252 0.30 -9.47 -10.85
N PHE A 253 -0.90 -10.02 -10.99
CA PHE A 253 -1.14 -11.17 -11.86
C PHE A 253 -0.89 -10.83 -13.32
N ASP A 254 -1.32 -9.66 -13.78
CA ASP A 254 -1.18 -9.25 -15.17
C ASP A 254 0.28 -9.06 -15.59
N HIS A 255 1.11 -8.48 -14.72
CA HIS A 255 2.51 -8.21 -15.02
C HIS A 255 3.44 -9.40 -14.77
N ASN A 256 3.05 -10.34 -13.90
CA ASN A 256 3.93 -11.44 -13.49
C ASN A 256 3.55 -12.81 -14.05
N ILE A 257 2.35 -12.96 -14.63
CA ILE A 257 1.90 -14.20 -15.27
C ILE A 257 1.80 -13.97 -16.78
N ASP A 258 2.81 -14.43 -17.52
CA ASP A 258 2.94 -14.18 -18.97
C ASP A 258 1.70 -14.60 -19.77
N TYR A 259 1.01 -15.67 -19.37
CA TYR A 259 -0.22 -16.12 -20.02
C TYR A 259 -1.39 -15.13 -19.82
N LEU A 260 -1.52 -14.55 -18.63
CA LEU A 260 -2.55 -13.55 -18.34
C LEU A 260 -2.22 -12.20 -19.01
N HIS A 261 -0.92 -11.88 -19.10
CA HIS A 261 -0.45 -10.68 -19.78
C HIS A 261 -0.95 -10.59 -21.24
N HIS A 262 -0.82 -11.70 -21.97
CA HIS A 262 -1.25 -11.79 -23.37
C HIS A 262 -2.74 -12.12 -23.54
N SER A 263 -3.45 -12.41 -22.44
CA SER A 263 -4.88 -12.66 -22.46
C SER A 263 -5.66 -11.34 -22.52
N LEU A 264 -6.76 -11.33 -23.27
CA LEU A 264 -7.66 -10.17 -23.43
C LEU A 264 -6.96 -8.88 -23.93
N PRO A 265 -6.17 -8.92 -25.02
CA PRO A 265 -5.39 -7.75 -25.47
C PRO A 265 -6.23 -6.55 -25.92
N THR A 266 -7.51 -6.75 -26.22
CA THR A 266 -8.44 -5.69 -26.64
C THR A 266 -9.22 -5.06 -25.49
N TRP A 267 -9.07 -5.56 -24.26
CA TRP A 267 -9.77 -5.04 -23.09
C TRP A 267 -9.03 -3.87 -22.48
N HIS A 268 -9.78 -3.00 -21.78
CA HIS A 268 -9.17 -1.92 -20.99
C HIS A 268 -8.37 -2.52 -19.82
N GLU A 269 -7.17 -2.00 -19.59
CA GLU A 269 -6.21 -2.55 -18.61
C GLU A 269 -6.81 -2.68 -17.21
N THR A 270 -7.50 -1.64 -16.74
CA THR A 270 -8.14 -1.63 -15.42
C THR A 270 -9.23 -2.69 -15.28
N LEU A 271 -10.04 -2.91 -16.33
CA LEU A 271 -11.09 -3.94 -16.32
C LEU A 271 -10.50 -5.35 -16.26
N LYS A 272 -9.40 -5.56 -16.99
CA LYS A 272 -8.65 -6.81 -16.99
C LYS A 272 -8.04 -7.09 -15.61
N GLN A 273 -7.42 -6.10 -14.99
CA GLN A 273 -6.87 -6.21 -13.64
C GLN A 273 -7.96 -6.50 -12.60
N VAL A 274 -9.10 -5.77 -12.65
CA VAL A 274 -10.25 -6.07 -11.76
C VAL A 274 -10.70 -7.52 -11.91
N LEU A 275 -10.84 -8.00 -13.15
CA LEU A 275 -11.25 -9.38 -13.42
C LEU A 275 -10.26 -10.38 -12.82
N PHE A 276 -8.96 -10.20 -13.06
CA PHE A 276 -7.92 -11.08 -12.53
C PHE A 276 -7.86 -11.07 -11.01
N GLY A 277 -7.98 -9.89 -10.39
CA GLY A 277 -8.05 -9.75 -8.94
C GLY A 277 -9.25 -10.48 -8.35
N ILE A 278 -10.44 -10.32 -8.92
CA ILE A 278 -11.65 -11.03 -8.44
C ILE A 278 -11.49 -12.54 -8.61
N VAL A 279 -11.07 -13.01 -9.78
CA VAL A 279 -10.89 -14.45 -10.06
C VAL A 279 -9.85 -15.05 -9.13
N GLY A 280 -8.69 -14.40 -8.98
CA GLY A 280 -7.65 -14.83 -8.06
C GLY A 280 -8.13 -14.87 -6.61
N GLY A 281 -8.93 -13.88 -6.20
CA GLY A 281 -9.48 -13.81 -4.85
C GLY A 281 -10.52 -14.89 -4.58
N LEU A 282 -11.39 -15.20 -5.54
CA LEU A 282 -12.34 -16.31 -5.45
C LEU A 282 -11.63 -17.66 -5.38
N ILE A 283 -10.56 -17.85 -6.16
CA ILE A 283 -9.72 -19.05 -6.10
C ILE A 283 -9.09 -19.17 -4.71
N ALA A 284 -8.47 -18.10 -4.20
CA ALA A 284 -7.86 -18.10 -2.87
C ALA A 284 -8.88 -18.37 -1.76
N LEU A 285 -10.06 -17.74 -1.82
CA LEU A 285 -11.17 -17.95 -0.89
C LEU A 285 -11.61 -19.42 -0.88
N PHE A 286 -11.77 -20.02 -2.07
CA PHE A 286 -12.14 -21.43 -2.21
C PHE A 286 -11.07 -22.36 -1.65
N LEU A 287 -9.79 -22.10 -1.94
CA LEU A 287 -8.66 -22.89 -1.43
C LEU A 287 -8.54 -22.82 0.09
N ILE A 288 -8.67 -21.62 0.68
CA ILE A 288 -8.58 -21.42 2.13
C ILE A 288 -9.78 -22.05 2.84
N THR A 289 -11.00 -21.85 2.32
CA THR A 289 -12.23 -22.41 2.90
C THR A 289 -12.25 -23.94 2.77
N GLY A 290 -11.86 -24.46 1.60
CA GLY A 290 -11.71 -25.89 1.35
C GLY A 290 -10.65 -26.52 2.24
N GLY A 291 -9.49 -25.88 2.37
CA GLY A 291 -8.39 -26.32 3.24
C GLY A 291 -8.79 -26.35 4.72
N LYS A 292 -9.47 -25.32 5.22
CA LYS A 292 -10.02 -25.29 6.59
C LYS A 292 -10.99 -26.45 6.83
N LYS A 293 -11.88 -26.75 5.88
CA LYS A 293 -12.85 -27.85 5.98
C LYS A 293 -12.17 -29.21 5.99
N ILE A 294 -11.14 -29.43 5.18
CA ILE A 294 -10.35 -30.66 5.15
C ILE A 294 -9.55 -30.83 6.45
N TYR A 295 -8.90 -29.77 6.93
CA TYR A 295 -8.15 -29.78 8.19
C TYR A 295 -9.06 -30.06 9.39
N ALA A 296 -10.24 -29.45 9.44
CA ALA A 296 -11.25 -29.73 10.47
C ALA A 296 -11.79 -31.16 10.40
N LEU A 297 -11.86 -31.77 9.20
CA LEU A 297 -12.18 -33.19 9.04
C LEU A 297 -11.04 -34.11 9.53
N ALA A 298 -9.79 -33.69 9.30
CA ALA A 298 -8.60 -34.46 9.67
C ALA A 298 -8.28 -34.40 11.18
N THR A 299 -8.58 -33.28 11.84
CA THR A 299 -8.37 -33.09 13.29
C THR A 299 -9.57 -33.52 14.15
N LYS A 300 -10.70 -33.87 13.53
CA LYS A 300 -11.85 -34.52 14.21
C LYS A 300 -11.71 -36.06 14.35
N LYS A 301 -10.55 -36.61 14.00
CA LYS A 301 -10.17 -38.01 14.28
C LYS A 301 -9.19 -38.05 15.44
#